data_AF-A0A7G3AF91-F1
#
_entry.id   AF-A0A7G3AF91-F1
#
_cell.length_a   1.000
_cell.length_b   1.000
_cell.length_c   1.000
_cell.angle_alpha   90.00
_cell.angle_beta   90.00
_cell.angle_gamma   90.00
#
_symmetry.space_group_name_H-M   'P 1'
#
loop_
_entity.id
_entity.type
_entity.pdbx_description
1 polymer ?
#
loop_
_entity_poly.entity_id
_entity_poly.type
_entity_poly.pdbx_seq_one_letter_code
_entity_poly.pdbx_strand_id
1 'polypeptide(L)'
;IWSFFTADRCPTLAGKPKLFFIQACQGDRLDGGVTLLQRTETDSGSVSSMSYRIPTHADFLIAYSTIPGFYSWRNTTKGSWFIQSLCSELATSGTKYDLLTLLTFVCQRVALDFESNTPDCEAMHQQKQIPCITTMLTRILRFQEK
;
A
#
# COMPACT_ATOMS: atom_id res chain seq x y z
N ILE A 1 -16.91 3.87 0.73
CA ILE A 1 -16.30 4.19 2.05
C ILE A 1 -15.65 5.58 2.04
N TRP A 2 -14.74 5.86 1.10
CA TRP A 2 -14.05 7.17 0.99
C TRP A 2 -14.90 8.34 0.49
N SER A 3 -16.09 8.10 -0.07
CA SER A 3 -16.98 9.11 -0.67
C SER A 3 -17.42 10.23 0.28
N PHE A 4 -17.40 10.01 1.60
CA PHE A 4 -17.72 11.05 2.60
C PHE A 4 -16.57 12.02 2.88
N PHE A 5 -15.36 11.71 2.41
CA PHE A 5 -14.15 12.48 2.67
C PHE A 5 -13.68 13.30 1.46
N THR A 6 -14.47 13.33 0.38
CA THR A 6 -14.21 14.17 -0.79
C THR A 6 -14.29 15.65 -0.42
N ALA A 7 -13.61 16.51 -1.18
CA ALA A 7 -13.49 17.93 -0.84
C ALA A 7 -14.85 18.65 -0.72
N ASP A 8 -15.86 18.23 -1.48
CA ASP A 8 -17.23 18.75 -1.45
C ASP A 8 -18.00 18.32 -0.20
N ARG A 9 -17.71 17.14 0.36
CA ARG A 9 -18.39 16.60 1.55
C ARG A 9 -17.64 16.84 2.85
N CYS A 10 -16.32 17.03 2.78
CA CYS A 10 -15.47 17.32 3.92
C CYS A 10 -14.48 18.46 3.60
N PRO A 11 -14.95 19.72 3.54
CA PRO A 11 -14.11 20.87 3.16
C PRO A 11 -12.91 21.09 4.07
N THR A 12 -13.03 20.75 5.36
CA THR A 12 -11.93 20.90 6.35
C THR A 12 -10.75 19.97 6.09
N LEU A 13 -10.95 18.91 5.30
CA LEU A 13 -9.90 18.02 4.82
C LEU A 13 -9.44 18.35 3.40
N ALA A 14 -10.05 19.28 2.67
CA ALA A 14 -9.61 19.63 1.32
C ALA A 14 -8.12 20.04 1.30
N GLY A 15 -7.34 19.51 0.35
CA GLY A 15 -5.89 19.74 0.27
C GLY A 15 -5.05 18.98 1.30
N LYS A 16 -5.67 18.20 2.20
CA LYS A 16 -4.98 17.35 3.19
C LYS A 16 -5.01 15.88 2.77
N PRO A 17 -3.90 15.13 2.96
CA PRO A 17 -3.83 13.71 2.63
C PRO A 17 -4.82 12.87 3.45
N LYS A 18 -5.47 11.91 2.78
CA LYS A 18 -6.50 11.02 3.32
C LYS A 18 -6.05 9.59 3.08
N LEU A 19 -5.54 8.96 4.12
CA LEU A 19 -4.87 7.67 4.03
C LEU A 19 -5.83 6.57 4.48
N PHE A 20 -6.01 5.55 3.66
CA PHE A 20 -6.80 4.36 3.97
C PHE A 20 -5.91 3.13 3.83
N PHE A 21 -5.70 2.40 4.93
CA PHE A 21 -4.99 1.13 4.93
C PHE A 21 -6.01 0.02 5.17
N ILE A 22 -6.21 -0.84 4.18
CA ILE A 22 -7.30 -1.80 4.16
C ILE A 22 -6.73 -3.22 4.12
N GLN A 23 -6.87 -3.92 5.24
CA GLN A 23 -6.61 -5.35 5.36
C GLN A 23 -7.92 -6.11 5.10
N ALA A 24 -8.07 -6.67 3.90
CA ALA A 24 -9.22 -7.49 3.54
C ALA A 24 -8.84 -8.44 2.40
N CYS A 25 -9.43 -9.65 2.39
CA CYS A 25 -9.43 -10.47 1.17
C CYS A 25 -10.23 -9.72 0.11
N GLN A 26 -9.72 -9.67 -1.11
CA GLN A 26 -10.44 -9.05 -2.24
C GLN A 26 -10.99 -10.08 -3.23
N GLY A 27 -10.88 -11.36 -2.88
CA GLY A 27 -11.40 -12.52 -3.59
C GLY A 27 -10.71 -13.80 -3.13
N ASP A 28 -10.91 -14.87 -3.89
CA ASP A 28 -10.57 -16.24 -3.47
C ASP A 28 -9.37 -16.83 -4.23
N ARG A 29 -8.74 -16.05 -5.13
CA ARG A 29 -7.58 -16.52 -5.90
C ARG A 29 -6.31 -16.50 -5.06
N LEU A 30 -5.44 -17.47 -5.31
CA LEU A 30 -4.16 -17.61 -4.64
C LEU A 30 -3.05 -17.22 -5.63
N ASP A 31 -2.00 -16.56 -5.13
CA ASP A 31 -0.86 -16.11 -5.92
C ASP A 31 0.31 -17.10 -5.73
N GLY A 32 0.56 -17.93 -6.73
CA GLY A 32 1.64 -18.91 -6.73
C GLY A 32 3.04 -18.31 -6.90
N GLY A 33 3.15 -16.99 -7.13
CA GLY A 33 4.42 -16.33 -7.40
C GLY A 33 5.02 -16.69 -8.77
N VAL A 34 5.99 -15.88 -9.23
CA VAL A 34 6.75 -16.11 -10.46
C VAL A 34 8.23 -15.80 -10.19
N THR A 35 9.14 -16.64 -10.66
CA THR A 35 10.60 -16.38 -10.59
C THR A 35 11.00 -15.36 -11.66
N LEU A 36 11.56 -14.22 -11.25
CA LEU A 36 11.98 -13.14 -12.18
C LEU A 36 13.50 -12.93 -12.19
N LEU A 37 14.04 -12.65 -13.39
CA LEU A 37 15.40 -12.14 -13.63
C LEU A 37 15.34 -10.63 -13.91
N GLN A 38 16.21 -9.86 -13.26
CA GLN A 38 16.15 -8.39 -13.14
C GLN A 38 16.62 -7.64 -14.41
N ARG A 39 15.91 -6.57 -14.79
CA ARG A 39 16.42 -5.48 -15.67
C ARG A 39 15.88 -4.13 -15.20
N THR A 40 16.77 -3.14 -15.15
CA THR A 40 16.58 -1.73 -14.74
C THR A 40 16.25 -0.81 -15.93
N GLU A 41 15.53 0.29 -15.71
CA GLU A 41 16.02 1.70 -15.74
C GLU A 41 14.87 2.76 -15.68
N THR A 42 15.21 3.97 -15.23
CA THR A 42 14.37 5.15 -14.90
C THR A 42 14.72 6.34 -15.79
N ASP A 43 13.80 7.30 -16.02
CA ASP A 43 14.18 8.73 -16.00
C ASP A 43 13.03 9.78 -15.93
N SER A 44 13.44 11.04 -15.77
CA SER A 44 12.91 12.14 -14.93
C SER A 44 12.26 13.33 -15.71
N GLY A 45 11.57 14.28 -15.05
CA GLY A 45 11.28 15.63 -15.61
C GLY A 45 10.21 16.51 -14.90
N SER A 46 10.38 17.85 -14.83
CA SER A 46 9.71 18.83 -13.94
C SER A 46 9.06 20.07 -14.61
N VAL A 47 8.26 20.85 -13.82
CA VAL A 47 8.00 22.34 -13.82
C VAL A 47 6.55 22.86 -14.07
N SER A 48 6.18 23.87 -13.24
CA SER A 48 5.26 25.04 -13.39
C SER A 48 3.96 25.10 -12.55
N SER A 49 3.79 26.20 -11.80
CA SER A 49 2.66 26.48 -10.90
C SER A 49 1.46 27.09 -11.65
N MET A 50 0.45 26.28 -11.91
CA MET A 50 -0.88 26.71 -12.33
C MET A 50 -1.82 26.82 -11.12
N SER A 51 -2.80 27.72 -11.14
CA SER A 51 -3.95 27.58 -10.24
C SER A 51 -4.77 26.38 -10.71
N TYR A 52 -4.83 25.32 -9.90
CA TYR A 52 -5.46 24.06 -10.30
C TYR A 52 -6.75 23.80 -9.53
N ARG A 53 -7.79 23.43 -10.27
CA ARG A 53 -9.03 22.89 -9.72
C ARG A 53 -8.77 21.44 -9.35
N ILE A 54 -8.76 21.17 -8.06
CA ILE A 54 -8.45 19.84 -7.54
C ILE A 54 -9.65 18.92 -7.85
N PRO A 55 -9.44 17.73 -8.47
CA PRO A 55 -10.50 16.73 -8.61
C PRO A 55 -11.09 16.40 -7.24
N THR A 56 -12.39 16.13 -7.15
CA THR A 56 -13.08 15.81 -5.87
C THR A 56 -12.45 14.64 -5.09
N HIS A 57 -11.66 13.80 -5.77
CA HIS A 57 -10.99 12.62 -5.26
C HIS A 57 -9.47 12.76 -5.14
N ALA A 58 -8.92 13.98 -5.15
CA ALA A 58 -7.50 14.17 -4.93
C ALA A 58 -7.12 14.01 -3.44
N ASP A 59 -5.82 13.83 -3.22
CA ASP A 59 -5.21 13.70 -1.89
C ASP A 59 -5.65 12.44 -1.13
N PHE A 60 -6.16 11.43 -1.85
CA PHE A 60 -6.38 10.09 -1.31
C PHE A 60 -5.16 9.20 -1.54
N LEU A 61 -4.85 8.36 -0.57
CA LEU A 61 -4.01 7.18 -0.76
C LEU A 61 -4.73 5.99 -0.15
N ILE A 62 -4.86 4.92 -0.92
CA ILE A 62 -5.51 3.68 -0.51
C ILE A 62 -4.50 2.55 -0.69
N ALA A 63 -4.10 1.93 0.42
CA ALA A 63 -3.21 0.78 0.42
C ALA A 63 -3.99 -0.46 0.86
N TYR A 64 -4.14 -1.40 -0.05
CA TYR A 64 -4.77 -2.68 0.18
C TYR A 64 -3.73 -3.76 0.47
N SER A 65 -4.05 -4.71 1.35
CA SER A 65 -3.14 -5.80 1.73
C SER A 65 -2.86 -6.81 0.61
N THR A 66 -3.72 -6.85 -0.41
CA THR A 66 -3.61 -7.73 -1.58
C THR A 66 -4.25 -7.06 -2.80
N ILE A 67 -3.93 -7.54 -4.00
CA ILE A 67 -4.54 -7.10 -5.25
C ILE A 67 -5.99 -7.61 -5.39
N PRO A 68 -6.86 -6.91 -6.16
CA PRO A 68 -8.24 -7.33 -6.37
C PRO A 68 -8.40 -8.77 -6.87
N GLY A 69 -9.27 -9.52 -6.19
CA GLY A 69 -9.56 -10.92 -6.49
C GLY A 69 -8.63 -11.93 -5.82
N PHE A 70 -7.67 -11.51 -4.99
CA PHE A 70 -6.72 -12.41 -4.32
C PHE A 70 -6.95 -12.49 -2.81
N TYR A 71 -6.47 -13.59 -2.24
CA TYR A 71 -6.53 -13.86 -0.81
C TYR A 71 -5.56 -12.97 -0.03
N SER A 72 -5.90 -12.66 1.22
CA SER A 72 -5.01 -11.95 2.13
C SER A 72 -4.73 -12.78 3.37
N TRP A 73 -3.46 -13.08 3.58
CA TRP A 73 -2.98 -13.96 4.63
C TRP A 73 -2.94 -13.26 5.98
N ARG A 74 -3.52 -13.93 6.97
CA ARG A 74 -3.48 -13.52 8.37
C ARG A 74 -2.99 -14.69 9.20
N ASN A 75 -1.88 -14.50 9.89
CA ASN A 75 -1.49 -15.40 10.95
C ASN A 75 -2.34 -15.09 12.19
N THR A 76 -2.92 -16.13 12.80
CA THR A 76 -3.83 -15.98 13.95
C THR A 76 -3.15 -15.45 15.20
N THR A 77 -1.83 -15.63 15.35
CA THR A 77 -1.05 -15.18 16.50
C THR A 77 -0.20 -13.95 16.23
N LYS A 78 0.38 -13.82 15.02
CA LYS A 78 1.27 -12.71 14.65
C LYS A 78 0.59 -11.54 13.94
N GLY A 79 -0.65 -11.72 13.47
CA GLY A 79 -1.36 -10.72 12.65
C GLY A 79 -1.15 -10.92 11.15
N SER A 80 -1.64 -9.97 10.33
CA SER A 80 -1.46 -10.05 8.87
C SER A 80 -0.07 -9.60 8.45
N TRP A 81 0.45 -10.18 7.36
CA TRP A 81 1.78 -9.84 6.84
C TRP A 81 1.89 -8.36 6.48
N PHE A 82 0.85 -7.82 5.84
CA PHE A 82 0.77 -6.42 5.46
C PHE A 82 0.84 -5.47 6.66
N ILE A 83 0.03 -5.68 7.70
CA ILE A 83 -0.02 -4.76 8.85
C ILE A 83 1.27 -4.86 9.68
N GLN A 84 1.85 -6.05 9.82
CA GLN A 84 3.15 -6.21 10.48
C GLN A 84 4.24 -5.43 9.76
N SER A 85 4.36 -5.60 8.44
CA SER A 85 5.36 -4.88 7.64
C SER A 85 5.12 -3.38 7.66
N LEU A 86 3.86 -2.93 7.58
CA LEU A 86 3.49 -1.51 7.65
C LEU A 86 3.90 -0.87 8.98
N CYS A 87 3.53 -1.50 10.11
CA CYS A 87 3.88 -1.01 11.43
C CYS A 87 5.40 -0.96 11.63
N SER A 88 6.13 -1.98 11.16
CA SER A 88 7.58 -2.01 11.29
C SER A 88 8.26 -0.91 10.47
N GLU A 89 7.85 -0.69 9.21
CA GLU A 89 8.43 0.38 8.39
C GLU A 89 8.11 1.78 8.94
N LEU A 90 6.88 2.00 9.40
CA LEU A 90 6.50 3.26 10.02
C LEU A 90 7.29 3.51 11.32
N ALA A 91 7.50 2.48 12.15
CA ALA A 91 8.23 2.62 13.41
C ALA A 91 9.72 2.89 13.20
N THR A 92 10.35 2.23 12.22
CA THR A 92 11.80 2.36 11.98
C THR A 92 12.14 3.57 11.12
N SER A 93 11.32 3.87 10.12
CA SER A 93 11.68 4.79 9.04
C SER A 93 10.61 5.86 8.76
N GLY A 94 9.54 5.93 9.55
CA GLY A 94 8.37 6.79 9.32
C GLY A 94 8.68 8.28 9.16
N THR A 95 9.72 8.77 9.84
CA THR A 95 10.18 10.17 9.75
C THR A 95 11.32 10.37 8.77
N LYS A 96 11.92 9.28 8.25
CA LYS A 96 13.10 9.31 7.38
C LYS A 96 12.75 9.40 5.89
N TYR A 97 11.73 8.67 5.46
CA TYR A 97 11.31 8.60 4.05
C TYR A 97 9.89 9.11 3.84
N ASP A 98 9.53 9.41 2.60
CA ASP A 98 8.14 9.69 2.23
C ASP A 98 7.29 8.41 2.26
N LEU A 99 5.97 8.60 2.35
CA LEU A 99 5.02 7.51 2.50
C LEU A 99 5.02 6.51 1.34
N LEU A 100 5.25 6.94 0.09
CA LEU A 100 5.27 6.01 -1.05
C LEU A 100 6.54 5.17 -1.03
N THR A 101 7.68 5.75 -0.65
CA THR A 101 8.90 4.99 -0.41
C THR A 101 8.71 3.97 0.72
N LEU A 102 8.11 4.37 1.84
CA LEU A 102 7.81 3.45 2.95
C LEU A 102 6.91 2.30 2.50
N LEU A 103 5.83 2.60 1.78
CA LEU A 103 4.91 1.57 1.28
C LEU A 103 5.57 0.65 0.24
N THR A 104 6.56 1.13 -0.51
CA THR A 104 7.37 0.29 -1.39
C THR A 104 8.19 -0.72 -0.57
N PHE A 105 8.79 -0.31 0.55
CA PHE A 105 9.48 -1.25 1.44
C PHE A 105 8.52 -2.24 2.10
N VAL A 106 7.30 -1.80 2.45
CA VAL A 106 6.25 -2.71 2.94
C VAL A 106 5.95 -3.77 1.88
N CYS A 107 5.76 -3.39 0.61
CA CYS A 107 5.56 -4.35 -0.48
C CYS A 107 6.72 -5.33 -0.60
N GLN A 108 7.95 -4.85 -0.54
CA GLN A 108 9.15 -5.68 -0.60
C GLN A 108 9.18 -6.72 0.52
N ARG A 109 8.96 -6.30 1.78
CA ARG A 109 8.93 -7.23 2.91
C ARG A 109 7.82 -8.26 2.78
N VAL A 110 6.61 -7.84 2.41
CA VAL A 110 5.49 -8.78 2.22
C VAL A 110 5.79 -9.81 1.14
N ALA A 111 6.45 -9.41 0.06
CA ALA A 111 6.82 -10.31 -1.03
C ALA A 111 7.96 -11.28 -0.68
N LEU A 112 8.99 -10.81 0.05
CA LEU A 112 10.20 -11.59 0.30
C LEU A 112 10.14 -12.40 1.59
N ASP A 113 9.66 -11.81 2.68
CA ASP A 113 9.77 -12.40 4.02
C ASP A 113 8.63 -13.37 4.35
N PHE A 114 7.57 -13.37 3.53
CA PHE A 114 6.36 -14.14 3.81
C PHE A 114 6.01 -15.11 2.69
N GLU A 115 5.60 -16.29 3.11
CA GLU A 115 5.12 -17.38 2.28
C GLU A 115 4.17 -18.24 3.13
N SER A 116 3.08 -18.73 2.55
CA SER A 116 2.14 -19.55 3.29
C SER A 116 2.72 -20.96 3.49
N ASN A 117 2.57 -21.49 4.71
CA ASN A 117 3.03 -22.84 5.04
C ASN A 117 1.85 -23.70 5.49
N THR A 118 1.16 -24.30 4.51
CA THR A 118 0.05 -25.24 4.74
C THR A 118 0.28 -26.55 3.99
N PRO A 119 1.26 -27.39 4.41
CA PRO A 119 1.68 -28.57 3.65
C PRO A 119 0.54 -29.59 3.48
N ASP A 120 -0.44 -29.58 4.38
CA ASP A 120 -1.63 -30.41 4.32
C ASP A 120 -2.65 -29.96 3.25
N CYS A 121 -2.46 -28.79 2.63
CA CYS A 121 -3.29 -28.26 1.57
C CYS A 121 -2.41 -27.66 0.46
N GLU A 122 -2.05 -28.49 -0.54
CA GLU A 122 -1.15 -28.07 -1.63
C GLU A 122 -1.60 -26.76 -2.32
N ALA A 123 -2.91 -26.57 -2.52
CA ALA A 123 -3.44 -25.35 -3.12
C ALA A 123 -3.11 -24.08 -2.32
N MET A 124 -2.99 -24.19 -0.99
CA MET A 124 -2.72 -23.09 -0.08
C MET A 124 -1.27 -23.03 0.38
N HIS A 125 -0.44 -24.00 0.00
CA HIS A 125 0.98 -24.08 0.37
C HIS A 125 1.83 -23.21 -0.60
N GLN A 126 2.91 -22.63 -0.08
CA GLN A 126 3.89 -21.82 -0.85
C GLN A 126 3.29 -20.64 -1.63
N GLN A 127 2.17 -20.10 -1.14
CA GLN A 127 1.52 -18.94 -1.76
C GLN A 127 2.16 -17.65 -1.25
N LYS A 128 2.18 -16.65 -2.13
CA LYS A 128 2.75 -15.33 -1.90
C LYS A 128 1.63 -14.29 -1.71
N GLN A 129 2.04 -13.07 -1.37
CA GLN A 129 1.15 -11.92 -1.26
C GLN A 129 1.91 -10.67 -1.71
N ILE A 130 1.19 -9.74 -2.35
CA ILE A 130 1.71 -8.40 -2.63
C ILE A 130 0.63 -7.35 -2.30
N PRO A 131 0.94 -6.31 -1.49
CA PRO A 131 0.02 -5.20 -1.28
C PRO A 131 -0.21 -4.39 -2.56
N CYS A 132 -1.40 -3.80 -2.70
CA CYS A 132 -1.76 -2.93 -3.82
C CYS A 132 -1.92 -1.48 -3.33
N ILE A 133 -1.09 -0.57 -3.85
CA ILE A 133 -1.08 0.85 -3.46
C ILE A 133 -1.68 1.67 -4.59
N THR A 134 -2.77 2.38 -4.30
CA THR A 134 -3.40 3.34 -5.21
C THR A 134 -3.26 4.74 -4.62
N THR A 135 -2.58 5.64 -5.34
CA THR A 135 -2.31 6.99 -4.87
C THR A 135 -2.91 8.04 -5.82
N MET A 136 -3.55 9.03 -5.22
CA MET A 136 -4.01 10.28 -5.83
C MET A 136 -3.43 11.47 -5.05
N LEU A 137 -2.37 11.25 -4.29
CA LEU A 137 -1.64 12.31 -3.59
C LEU A 137 -1.03 13.26 -4.62
N THR A 138 -1.21 14.55 -4.41
CA THR A 138 -0.67 15.60 -5.29
C THR A 138 0.70 16.11 -4.83
N ARG A 139 1.19 15.64 -3.68
CA ARG A 139 2.42 16.09 -3.01
C ARG A 139 3.12 14.91 -2.34
N ILE A 140 4.44 15.02 -2.19
CA ILE A 140 5.23 14.09 -1.38
C ILE A 140 4.78 14.23 0.08
N LEU A 141 4.36 13.12 0.68
CA LEU A 141 3.92 13.07 2.07
C LEU A 141 5.02 12.46 2.94
N ARG A 142 5.54 13.22 3.91
CA ARG A 142 6.52 12.76 4.90
C ARG A 142 6.04 13.13 6.29
N PHE A 143 6.15 12.20 7.23
CA PHE A 143 5.87 12.50 8.64
C PHE A 143 7.08 13.21 9.26
N GLN A 144 6.82 14.22 10.07
CA GLN A 144 7.85 14.98 10.79
C GLN A 144 7.76 14.67 12.28
N GLU A 145 8.89 14.78 12.98
CA GLU A 145 8.89 14.82 14.45
C GLU A 145 8.16 16.08 14.92
N LYS A 146 7.43 15.96 16.03
CA LYS A 146 6.66 17.06 16.61
C LYS A 146 7.53 17.98 17.46
#